data_AF-A0A537LUU5-F1
#
_entry.id   AF-A0A537LUU5-F1
#
_cell.length_a   1.000
_cell.length_b   1.000
_cell.length_c   1.000
_cell.angle_alpha   90.00
_cell.angle_beta   90.00
_cell.angle_gamma   90.00
#
_symmetry.space_group_name_H-M   'P 1'
#
loop_
_entity.id
_entity.type
_entity.pdbx_description
1 polymer ?
#
loop_
_entity_poly.entity_id
_entity_poly.type
_entity_poly.pdbx_seq_one_letter_code
_entity_poly.pdbx_strand_id
1 'polypeptide(L)'
;MIFTIRQAYYQLLLAQAGLDSANHSVTQAAENLRVARARVASGVSPKFDEVQADVALATARQAQVRARNGLAQGMQALNGLLNLPLQTPLT
;
A
#
# COMPACT_ATOMS: atom_id res chain seq x y z
N MET A 1 4.97 30.47 -2.89
CA MET A 1 6.02 29.43 -2.97
C MET A 1 6.12 28.58 -1.70
N ILE A 2 6.38 29.15 -0.51
CA ILE A 2 6.50 28.34 0.72
C ILE A 2 5.23 27.55 1.10
N PHE A 3 4.05 28.10 0.84
CA PHE A 3 2.77 27.42 1.07
C PHE A 3 2.63 26.15 0.21
N THR A 4 3.00 26.23 -1.08
CA THR A 4 2.94 25.11 -2.02
C THR A 4 3.89 23.98 -1.62
N ILE A 5 5.10 24.31 -1.17
CA ILE A 5 6.08 23.33 -0.68
C ILE A 5 5.55 22.64 0.58
N ARG A 6 5.00 23.41 1.53
CA ARG A 6 4.38 22.86 2.75
C ARG A 6 3.22 21.92 2.41
N GLN A 7 2.35 22.30 1.47
CA GLN A 7 1.25 21.45 1.03
C GLN A 7 1.76 20.15 0.40
N ALA A 8 2.73 20.22 -0.52
CA ALA A 8 3.33 19.06 -1.16
C ALA A 8 3.99 18.11 -0.14
N TYR A 9 4.65 18.66 0.88
CA TYR A 9 5.22 17.88 1.98
C TYR A 9 4.16 17.13 2.79
N TYR A 10 3.06 17.78 3.16
CA TYR A 10 1.97 17.08 3.86
C TYR A 10 1.28 16.03 3.00
N GLN A 11 1.15 16.26 1.70
CA GLN A 11 0.64 15.24 0.78
C GLN A 11 1.58 14.03 0.67
N LEU A 12 2.89 14.26 0.70
CA LEU A 12 3.87 13.19 0.74
C LEU A 12 3.75 12.37 2.04
N LEU A 13 3.63 13.04 3.18
CA LEU A 13 3.44 12.37 4.47
C LEU A 13 2.14 11.56 4.51
N LEU A 14 1.06 12.09 3.94
CA LEU A 14 -0.20 11.38 3.80
C LEU A 14 -0.05 10.14 2.90
N ALA A 15 0.67 10.25 1.79
CA ALA A 15 0.95 9.11 0.91
C ALA A 15 1.79 8.03 1.61
N GLN A 16 2.74 8.42 2.47
CA GLN A 16 3.53 7.50 3.28
C GLN A 16 2.65 6.74 4.27
N ALA A 17 1.81 7.44 5.04
CA ALA A 17 0.85 6.80 5.94
C ALA A 17 -0.15 5.89 5.19
N GLY A 18 -0.54 6.29 3.97
CA GLY A 18 -1.37 5.47 3.09
C GLY A 18 -0.67 4.18 2.65
N LEU A 19 0.63 4.23 2.35
CA LEU A 19 1.43 3.04 2.07
C LEU A 19 1.54 2.12 3.29
N ASP A 20 1.76 2.67 4.47
CA ASP A 20 1.84 1.88 5.70
C ASP A 20 0.52 1.16 6.00
N SER A 21 -0.61 1.85 5.85
CA SER A 21 -1.95 1.24 5.94
C SER A 21 -2.16 0.13 4.90
N ALA A 22 -1.71 0.33 3.66
CA ALA A 22 -1.80 -0.69 2.63
C ALA A 22 -0.89 -1.91 2.92
N ASN A 23 0.28 -1.69 3.51
CA ASN A 23 1.17 -2.77 3.98
C ASN A 23 0.47 -3.61 5.07
N HIS A 24 -0.16 -2.97 6.06
CA HIS A 24 -0.93 -3.67 7.08
C HIS A 24 -2.10 -4.47 6.49
N SER A 25 -2.80 -3.89 5.50
CA SER A 25 -3.89 -4.57 4.80
C SER A 25 -3.42 -5.84 4.09
N VAL A 26 -2.24 -5.82 3.46
CA VAL A 26 -1.63 -7.00 2.85
C VAL A 26 -1.30 -8.07 3.90
N THR A 27 -0.71 -7.67 5.04
CA THR A 27 -0.40 -8.59 6.14
C THR A 27 -1.67 -9.26 6.68
N GLN A 28 -2.73 -8.48 6.91
CA GLN A 28 -4.00 -9.01 7.38
C GLN A 28 -4.64 -9.97 6.37
N ALA A 29 -4.66 -9.61 5.08
CA ALA A 29 -5.22 -10.47 4.05
C ALA A 29 -4.43 -11.78 3.89
N ALA A 30 -3.10 -11.74 4.05
CA ALA A 30 -2.25 -12.92 4.02
C ALA A 30 -2.55 -13.86 5.19
N GLU A 31 -2.76 -13.31 6.39
CA GLU A 31 -3.15 -14.09 7.56
C GLU A 31 -4.54 -14.70 7.41
N ASN A 32 -5.50 -13.94 6.86
CA ASN A 32 -6.83 -14.46 6.55
C ASN A 32 -6.78 -15.63 5.57
N LEU A 33 -5.94 -15.56 4.53
CA LEU A 33 -5.71 -16.66 3.59
C LEU A 33 -5.09 -17.87 4.29
N ARG A 34 -4.13 -17.66 5.20
CA ARG A 34 -3.54 -18.75 6.00
C ARG A 34 -4.61 -19.48 6.82
N VAL A 35 -5.49 -18.73 7.49
CA VAL A 35 -6.61 -19.30 8.27
C VAL A 35 -7.61 -20.01 7.36
N ALA A 36 -7.98 -19.44 6.21
CA ALA A 36 -8.88 -20.07 5.26
C ALA A 36 -8.33 -21.41 4.76
N ARG A 37 -7.05 -21.45 4.36
CA ARG A 37 -6.35 -22.68 3.97
C ARG A 37 -6.36 -23.74 5.07
N ALA A 38 -6.13 -23.34 6.32
CA ALA A 38 -6.18 -24.26 7.46
C ALA A 38 -7.58 -24.86 7.66
N ARG A 39 -8.64 -24.06 7.53
CA ARG A 39 -10.04 -24.52 7.64
C ARG A 39 -10.44 -25.46 6.50
N VAL A 40 -10.01 -25.17 5.28
CA VAL A 40 -10.22 -26.05 4.14
C VAL A 40 -9.47 -27.38 4.34
N ALA A 41 -8.22 -27.33 4.80
CA ALA A 41 -7.43 -28.53 5.09
C ALA A 41 -8.03 -29.40 6.19
N SER A 42 -8.68 -28.80 7.19
CA SER A 42 -9.39 -29.53 8.24
C SER A 42 -10.82 -29.94 7.85
N GLY A 43 -11.26 -29.62 6.63
CA GLY A 43 -12.60 -29.96 6.12
C GLY A 43 -13.76 -29.16 6.74
N VAL A 44 -13.48 -28.07 7.47
CA VAL A 44 -14.51 -27.25 8.15
C VAL A 44 -14.97 -26.04 7.32
N SER A 45 -14.45 -25.89 6.11
CA SER A 45 -14.78 -24.82 5.16
C SER A 45 -14.58 -25.29 3.72
N PRO A 46 -15.41 -24.83 2.76
CA PRO A 46 -15.27 -25.17 1.34
C PRO A 46 -14.05 -24.52 0.69
N LYS A 47 -13.51 -25.16 -0.36
CA LYS A 47 -12.39 -24.61 -1.16
C LYS A 47 -12.67 -23.21 -1.74
N PHE A 48 -13.94 -22.88 -1.94
CA PHE A 48 -14.39 -21.55 -2.36
C PHE A 48 -13.90 -20.43 -1.41
N ASP A 49 -13.95 -20.65 -0.10
CA ASP A 49 -13.52 -19.65 0.90
C ASP A 49 -12.03 -19.34 0.79
N GLU A 50 -11.20 -20.36 0.47
CA GLU A 50 -9.77 -20.16 0.21
C GLU A 50 -9.54 -19.31 -1.05
N VAL A 51 -10.28 -19.56 -2.13
CA VAL A 51 -10.19 -18.75 -3.37
C VAL A 51 -10.60 -17.31 -3.09
N GLN A 52 -11.67 -17.09 -2.34
CA GLN A 52 -12.11 -15.75 -1.96
C GLN A 52 -11.05 -15.01 -1.14
N ALA A 53 -10.41 -15.69 -0.18
CA ALA A 53 -9.33 -15.13 0.62
C ALA A 53 -8.08 -14.82 -0.23
N ASP A 54 -7.77 -15.64 -1.24
CA ASP A 54 -6.65 -15.42 -2.16
C ASP A 54 -6.89 -14.18 -3.05
N VAL A 55 -8.11 -14.02 -3.57
CA VAL A 55 -8.53 -12.81 -4.30
C VAL A 55 -8.44 -11.57 -3.42
N ALA A 56 -8.83 -11.66 -2.15
CA ALA A 56 -8.71 -10.55 -1.20
C ALA A 56 -7.23 -10.15 -0.98
N LEU A 57 -6.32 -11.13 -0.85
CA LEU A 57 -4.88 -10.87 -0.77
C LEU A 57 -4.33 -10.23 -2.05
N ALA A 58 -4.73 -10.73 -3.23
CA ALA A 58 -4.33 -10.14 -4.51
C ALA A 58 -4.80 -8.67 -4.62
N THR A 59 -6.03 -8.39 -4.19
CA THR A 59 -6.60 -7.04 -4.18
C THR A 59 -5.83 -6.12 -3.23
N ALA A 60 -5.51 -6.59 -2.01
CA ALA A 60 -4.71 -5.83 -1.05
C ALA A 60 -3.31 -5.51 -1.59
N ARG A 61 -2.65 -6.48 -2.26
CA ARG A 61 -1.34 -6.27 -2.91
C ARG A 61 -1.43 -5.24 -4.03
N GLN A 62 -2.48 -5.27 -4.83
CA GLN A 62 -2.68 -4.27 -5.87
C GLN A 62 -2.86 -2.86 -5.28
N ALA A 63 -3.59 -2.73 -4.17
CA ALA A 63 -3.73 -1.46 -3.45
C ALA A 63 -2.38 -0.98 -2.89
N GLN A 64 -1.56 -1.87 -2.32
CA GLN A 64 -0.21 -1.56 -1.86
C GLN A 64 0.69 -1.04 -2.99
N VAL A 65 0.66 -1.67 -4.17
CA VAL A 65 1.42 -1.20 -5.34
C VAL A 65 0.98 0.21 -5.75
N ARG A 66 -0.33 0.48 -5.78
CA ARG A 66 -0.84 1.83 -6.08
C ARG A 66 -0.38 2.85 -5.05
N ALA A 67 -0.40 2.50 -3.76
CA ALA A 67 0.07 3.38 -2.68
C ALA A 67 1.58 3.69 -2.79
N ARG A 68 2.41 2.68 -3.12
CA ARG A 68 3.84 2.88 -3.39
C ARG A 68 4.08 3.84 -4.55
N ASN A 69 3.34 3.67 -5.64
CA ASN A 69 3.45 4.55 -6.80
C ASN A 69 3.00 5.97 -6.46
N GLY A 70 1.93 6.12 -5.68
CA GLY A 70 1.47 7.43 -5.20
C GLY A 70 2.50 8.16 -4.34
N LEU A 71 3.17 7.44 -3.44
CA LEU A 71 4.28 7.98 -2.65
C LEU A 71 5.44 8.46 -3.55
N ALA A 72 5.86 7.62 -4.50
CA ALA A 72 6.93 7.95 -5.43
C ALA A 72 6.60 9.20 -6.28
N GLN A 73 5.36 9.31 -6.76
CA GLN A 73 4.88 10.50 -7.48
C GLN A 73 4.88 11.75 -6.58
N GLY A 74 4.45 11.62 -5.32
CA GLY A 74 4.52 12.70 -4.33
C GLY A 74 5.95 13.19 -4.09
N MET A 75 6.92 12.27 -4.00
CA MET A 75 8.34 12.61 -3.85
C MET A 75 8.86 13.37 -5.06
N GLN A 76 8.55 12.91 -6.27
CA GLN A 76 8.94 13.57 -7.52
C GLN A 76 8.37 14.99 -7.62
N ALA A 77 7.10 15.18 -7.25
CA ALA A 77 6.46 16.49 -7.25
C ALA A 77 7.14 17.46 -6.26
N LEU A 78 7.47 16.99 -5.06
CA LEU A 78 8.18 17.80 -4.07
C LEU A 78 9.61 18.13 -4.52
N ASN A 79 10.35 17.17 -5.07
CA ASN A 79 11.68 17.39 -5.61
C ASN A 79 11.68 18.45 -6.72
N GLY A 80 10.69 18.42 -7.63
CA GLY A 80 10.52 19.44 -8.66
C GLY A 80 10.29 20.85 -8.09
N LEU A 81 9.52 20.98 -7.00
CA LEU A 81 9.30 22.26 -6.33
C LEU A 81 10.55 22.79 -5.60
N LEU A 82 11.41 21.89 -5.13
CA LEU A 82 12.67 22.23 -4.45
C LEU A 82 13.84 22.42 -5.42
N ASN A 83 13.59 22.32 -6.74
CA ASN A 83 14.61 22.36 -7.78
C ASN A 83 15.72 21.31 -7.57
N LEU A 84 15.34 20.16 -6.98
CA LEU A 84 16.19 19.00 -6.76
C LEU A 84 16.00 17.99 -7.91
N PRO A 85 16.99 17.10 -8.16
CA PRO A 85 16.78 15.97 -9.04
C PRO A 85 15.53 15.17 -8.65
N LEU A 86 14.71 14.78 -9.62
CA LEU A 86 13.37 14.20 -9.37
C LEU A 86 13.39 12.91 -8.55
N GLN A 87 14.52 12.19 -8.56
CA GLN A 87 14.72 10.93 -7.83
C GLN A 87 15.49 11.09 -6.52
N THR A 88 15.63 12.33 -6.01
CA THR A 88 16.29 12.57 -4.72
C THR A 88 15.45 11.94 -3.61
N PRO A 89 16.02 11.00 -2.81
CA PRO A 89 15.32 10.47 -1.65
C PRO A 89 15.13 11.57 -0.61
N LEU A 90 13.88 11.82 -0.23
CA LEU A 90 13.54 12.68 0.90
C LEU A 90 13.19 11.74 2.06
N THR A 91 14.22 11.32 2.80
CA THR A 91 14.12 10.48 3.99
C THR A 91 13.61 11.26 5.19
#